data_AF-A0A2M7JA84-F1
#
_entry.id   AF-A0A2M7JA84-F1
#
_cell.length_a   1.000
_cell.length_b   1.000
_cell.length_c   1.000
_cell.angle_alpha   90.00
_cell.angle_beta   90.00
_cell.angle_gamma   90.00
#
_symmetry.space_group_name_H-M   'P 1'
#
loop_
_entity.id
_entity.type
_entity.pdbx_description
1 polymer ?
#
loop_
_entity_poly.entity_id
_entity_poly.type
_entity_poly.pdbx_seq_one_letter_code
_entity_poly.pdbx_strand_id
1 'polypeptide(L)'
;MRRLLFGIIGAALLFGTPTLSFAEPGTSGVTAGTNIISGGDAGTVGITDTVGDVVATFKVGDSGTKSITCAVATVTIGQIYGGKWGTLTEDKSELPAKSVDYEYQLVNLGNATDVFALALNASGLPSGWSAAVLKNGAAVSSLTIAEDAIATFTVRVTIPGSANDNEKGVIVVTASTSYNDGAAYIVGGWQYGGADSLTDSATTTCSSAIIALTKTYQVVNPTGYTGPNANVPGSLITYCLEYRNTGSADANVVTVTDMIPGYTTYVTGSIKMGAIGDTYAAAVGKTDAVDGDNAQFNSNVIQFNLGTVAATASGRLYYQVRIEGEGSSTTGSSTFTIGQNYGGGIIFYIDGTGQHGLIAADSDQSTGVQWYNGSNVTTGATNVAVGAGQANTTKIVTVQGAGSYAAKLCDDLVLNGYSDWFLPSKDELNLLYGQKAVVGGFDSGVYWSSTEYNSDNVLSQYFANGNQGVGNKYGAGYVRAVRAF
;
A
#
# COMPACT_ATOMS: atom_id res chain seq x y z
N MET A 1 17.43 6.89 -43.73
CA MET A 1 17.50 6.48 -45.15
C MET A 1 18.71 5.57 -45.36
N ARG A 2 18.56 4.25 -45.20
CA ARG A 2 19.58 3.29 -45.68
C ARG A 2 19.37 3.07 -47.17
N ARG A 3 20.39 3.35 -47.98
CA ARG A 3 20.43 3.02 -49.41
C ARG A 3 20.82 1.55 -49.55
N LEU A 4 19.91 0.67 -49.99
CA LEU A 4 20.30 -0.66 -50.44
C LEU A 4 20.73 -0.58 -51.91
N LEU A 5 21.84 -1.23 -52.20
CA LEU A 5 22.52 -1.20 -53.49
C LEU A 5 22.53 -2.64 -54.01
N PHE A 6 21.65 -2.95 -54.96
CA PHE A 6 21.58 -4.28 -55.54
C PHE A 6 22.63 -4.43 -56.64
N GLY A 7 23.59 -5.35 -56.44
CA GLY A 7 24.27 -6.00 -57.56
C GLY A 7 23.31 -7.00 -58.18
N ILE A 8 22.79 -6.70 -59.37
CA ILE A 8 21.92 -7.64 -60.10
C ILE A 8 22.80 -8.79 -60.60
N ILE A 9 22.70 -9.96 -59.96
CA ILE A 9 23.06 -11.24 -60.58
C ILE A 9 21.72 -11.94 -60.89
N GLY A 10 21.52 -12.22 -62.18
CA GLY A 10 20.21 -12.52 -62.74
C GLY A 10 19.49 -13.70 -62.11
N ALA A 11 18.22 -13.48 -61.76
CA ALA A 11 17.14 -14.45 -61.86
C ALA A 11 15.82 -13.69 -61.99
N ALA A 12 14.99 -14.12 -62.93
CA ALA A 12 13.83 -13.40 -63.42
C ALA A 12 12.75 -13.11 -62.36
N LEU A 13 12.41 -11.83 -62.19
CA LEU A 13 11.06 -11.41 -61.78
C LEU A 13 10.56 -10.32 -62.73
N LEU A 14 9.38 -10.57 -63.30
CA LEU A 14 8.64 -9.71 -64.22
C LEU A 14 8.36 -8.34 -63.61
N PHE A 15 9.13 -7.31 -63.94
CA PHE A 15 8.64 -5.93 -64.11
C PHE A 15 9.54 -5.22 -65.13
N GLY A 16 8.90 -4.66 -66.17
CA GLY A 16 9.45 -3.92 -67.32
C GLY A 16 10.97 -3.94 -67.51
N THR A 17 11.46 -4.75 -68.46
CA THR A 17 12.84 -4.64 -68.94
C THR A 17 13.10 -3.22 -69.43
N PRO A 18 14.12 -2.49 -68.93
CA PRO A 18 14.59 -1.32 -69.62
C PRO A 18 15.14 -1.80 -70.96
N THR A 19 14.42 -1.51 -72.04
CA THR A 19 14.90 -1.77 -73.38
C THR A 19 15.99 -0.74 -73.66
N LEU A 20 17.24 -1.18 -73.76
CA LEU A 20 18.27 -0.42 -74.45
C LEU A 20 17.91 -0.42 -75.95
N SER A 21 17.21 0.62 -76.41
CA SER A 21 17.04 0.87 -77.83
C SER A 21 18.16 1.80 -78.31
N PHE A 22 18.83 1.40 -79.39
CA PHE A 22 19.64 2.31 -80.19
C PHE A 22 18.90 2.56 -81.50
N ALA A 23 18.68 3.83 -81.83
CA ALA A 23 18.35 4.26 -83.18
C ALA A 23 19.60 4.93 -83.76
N GLU A 24 20.20 4.33 -84.79
CA GLU A 24 21.12 5.04 -85.68
C GLU A 24 20.30 5.70 -86.81
N PRO A 25 20.64 6.92 -87.26
CA PRO A 25 19.93 7.56 -88.34
C PRO A 25 20.30 6.92 -89.68
N GLY A 26 19.34 6.21 -90.28
CA GLY A 26 19.28 5.96 -91.71
C GLY A 26 19.76 4.59 -92.18
N THR A 27 18.83 3.62 -92.26
CA THR A 27 18.46 2.87 -93.48
C THR A 27 17.52 1.71 -93.13
N SER A 28 16.53 1.47 -93.99
CA SER A 28 15.42 0.54 -93.77
C SER A 28 15.85 -0.93 -93.92
N GLY A 29 15.48 -1.80 -92.96
CA GLY A 29 15.43 -3.26 -93.18
C GLY A 29 16.26 -4.18 -92.27
N VAL A 30 16.57 -3.83 -91.01
CA VAL A 30 17.28 -4.75 -90.09
C VAL A 30 16.32 -5.37 -89.06
N THR A 31 16.09 -6.68 -89.19
CA THR A 31 15.32 -7.48 -88.22
C THR A 31 16.15 -7.70 -86.94
N ALA A 32 15.52 -7.53 -85.77
CA ALA A 32 16.15 -7.74 -84.47
C ALA A 32 16.79 -9.13 -84.35
N GLY A 33 18.05 -9.20 -83.90
CA GLY A 33 18.73 -10.45 -83.52
C GLY A 33 20.06 -10.78 -84.19
N THR A 34 20.73 -9.84 -84.87
CA THR A 34 22.05 -10.11 -85.49
C THR A 34 23.20 -9.55 -84.64
N ASN A 35 24.16 -10.41 -84.28
CA ASN A 35 25.39 -10.04 -83.57
C ASN A 35 26.37 -9.31 -84.51
N ILE A 36 26.99 -8.23 -84.03
CA ILE A 36 28.06 -7.49 -84.75
C ILE A 36 29.43 -7.99 -84.31
N ILE A 37 30.33 -8.22 -85.28
CA ILE A 37 31.75 -8.58 -85.09
C ILE A 37 32.65 -7.48 -85.69
N SER A 38 33.52 -6.88 -84.85
CA SER A 38 34.72 -6.01 -85.12
C SER A 38 34.50 -4.60 -85.73
N GLY A 39 35.24 -3.50 -85.42
CA GLY A 39 36.43 -3.19 -84.61
C GLY A 39 36.82 -1.68 -84.66
N GLY A 40 37.85 -1.20 -83.91
CA GLY A 40 38.57 0.08 -84.13
C GLY A 40 38.86 1.07 -82.95
N ASP A 41 40.05 0.96 -82.34
CA ASP A 41 41.01 1.94 -81.73
C ASP A 41 40.82 2.88 -80.49
N ALA A 42 42.01 3.01 -79.83
CA ALA A 42 42.68 3.86 -78.80
C ALA A 42 41.97 4.81 -77.79
N GLY A 43 42.28 4.64 -76.48
CA GLY A 43 42.12 5.66 -75.42
C GLY A 43 42.25 5.11 -73.98
N THR A 44 43.08 5.74 -73.14
CA THR A 44 43.30 5.40 -71.70
C THR A 44 42.09 5.83 -70.85
N VAL A 45 41.59 4.96 -69.96
CA VAL A 45 40.45 5.28 -69.07
C VAL A 45 40.92 5.35 -67.61
N GLY A 46 40.75 6.50 -66.98
CA GLY A 46 40.71 6.66 -65.53
C GLY A 46 39.26 6.53 -65.05
N ILE A 47 38.97 5.54 -64.21
CA ILE A 47 37.68 5.42 -63.52
C ILE A 47 37.94 5.17 -62.04
N THR A 48 37.31 5.98 -61.20
CA THR A 48 37.25 5.81 -59.75
C THR A 48 36.08 4.86 -59.47
N ASP A 49 36.39 3.63 -59.08
CA ASP A 49 35.44 2.59 -58.70
C ASP A 49 34.80 2.92 -57.34
N THR A 50 33.47 3.01 -57.29
CA THR A 50 32.70 3.15 -56.04
C THR A 50 31.75 1.98 -55.89
N VAL A 51 31.63 1.49 -54.64
CA VAL A 51 30.73 0.37 -54.28
C VAL A 51 29.32 0.64 -54.83
N GLY A 52 28.83 -0.22 -55.74
CA GLY A 52 27.50 -0.14 -56.34
C GLY A 52 27.44 0.01 -57.85
N ASP A 53 28.56 0.37 -58.48
CA ASP A 53 28.62 0.49 -59.93
C ASP A 53 28.60 -0.90 -60.59
N VAL A 54 27.79 -1.06 -61.64
CA VAL A 54 27.92 -2.21 -62.55
C VAL A 54 28.84 -1.78 -63.69
N VAL A 55 30.07 -2.27 -63.63
CA VAL A 55 31.09 -2.02 -64.65
C VAL A 55 31.17 -3.22 -65.58
N ALA A 56 30.77 -3.06 -66.83
CA ALA A 56 31.00 -4.07 -67.85
C ALA A 56 32.30 -3.75 -68.60
N THR A 57 33.32 -4.57 -68.40
CA THR A 57 34.58 -4.48 -69.15
C THR A 57 34.64 -5.52 -70.26
N PHE A 58 34.91 -5.08 -71.48
CA PHE A 58 35.09 -5.96 -72.64
C PHE A 58 36.41 -5.63 -73.35
N LYS A 59 36.99 -6.64 -74.01
CA LYS A 59 38.18 -6.46 -74.85
C LYS A 59 37.76 -6.41 -76.31
N VAL A 60 38.37 -5.48 -77.05
CA VAL A 60 38.24 -5.40 -78.50
C VAL A 60 39.62 -5.68 -79.08
N GLY A 61 39.86 -6.92 -79.53
CA GLY A 61 41.19 -7.36 -79.99
C GLY A 61 42.27 -7.41 -78.90
N ASP A 62 43.54 -7.45 -79.32
CA ASP A 62 44.72 -7.68 -78.44
C ASP A 62 45.23 -6.43 -77.69
N SER A 63 44.54 -5.28 -77.77
CA SER A 63 45.10 -4.01 -77.28
C SER A 63 44.10 -3.14 -76.50
N GLY A 64 43.61 -3.68 -75.37
CA GLY A 64 43.10 -2.87 -74.24
C GLY A 64 41.66 -3.16 -73.83
N THR A 65 41.42 -3.14 -72.51
CA THR A 65 40.09 -3.30 -71.89
C THR A 65 39.31 -1.99 -71.97
N LYS A 66 38.09 -1.99 -72.54
CA LYS A 66 37.14 -0.87 -72.49
C LYS A 66 36.05 -1.15 -71.45
N SER A 67 35.55 -0.12 -70.78
CA SER A 67 34.52 -0.21 -69.74
C SER A 67 33.31 0.65 -70.07
N ILE A 68 32.11 0.13 -69.87
CA ILE A 68 30.86 0.89 -69.83
C ILE A 68 30.38 0.90 -68.38
N THR A 69 30.07 2.08 -67.87
CA THR A 69 29.54 2.27 -66.51
C THR A 69 28.07 2.65 -66.61
N CYS A 70 27.19 1.87 -65.98
CA CYS A 70 25.79 2.27 -65.79
C CYS A 70 25.72 3.31 -64.65
N ALA A 71 24.87 4.34 -64.79
CA ALA A 71 24.62 5.27 -63.69
C ALA A 71 24.04 4.53 -62.48
N VAL A 72 24.44 4.95 -61.27
CA VAL A 72 23.96 4.35 -60.02
C VAL A 72 22.43 4.40 -59.98
N ALA A 73 21.80 3.23 -60.01
CA ALA A 73 20.38 3.11 -59.72
C ALA A 73 20.18 3.22 -58.20
N THR A 74 19.82 4.41 -57.72
CA THR A 74 19.41 4.56 -56.33
C THR A 74 17.97 4.10 -56.15
N VAL A 75 17.78 3.01 -55.41
CA VAL A 75 16.47 2.63 -54.89
C VAL A 75 16.29 3.29 -53.52
N THR A 76 15.27 4.14 -53.39
CA THR A 76 14.85 4.66 -52.10
C THR A 76 13.95 3.63 -51.45
N ILE A 77 14.32 3.12 -50.28
CA ILE A 77 13.43 2.28 -49.47
C ILE A 77 12.52 3.22 -48.68
N GLY A 78 11.21 2.96 -48.71
CA GLY A 78 10.23 3.66 -47.87
C GLY A 78 10.54 3.50 -46.38
N GLN A 79 9.98 4.37 -45.55
CA GLN A 79 10.05 4.17 -44.11
C GLN A 79 9.27 2.91 -43.75
N ILE A 80 9.94 2.00 -43.04
CA ILE A 80 9.34 0.78 -42.53
C ILE A 80 9.14 1.00 -41.03
N TYR A 81 7.95 0.69 -40.55
CA TYR A 81 7.57 0.74 -39.15
C TYR A 81 7.49 -0.67 -38.57
N GLY A 82 7.81 -0.83 -37.30
CA GLY A 82 7.60 -2.07 -36.57
C GLY A 82 7.85 -1.86 -35.07
N GLY A 83 7.04 -2.48 -34.22
CA GLY A 83 7.21 -2.41 -32.77
C GLY A 83 7.25 -3.80 -32.14
N LYS A 84 7.82 -3.89 -30.95
CA LYS A 84 7.83 -5.12 -30.15
C LYS A 84 7.89 -4.79 -28.66
N TRP A 85 7.16 -5.57 -27.84
CA TRP A 85 7.43 -5.61 -26.41
C TRP A 85 8.77 -6.32 -26.13
N GLY A 86 9.57 -5.75 -25.25
CA GLY A 86 10.78 -6.40 -24.73
C GLY A 86 10.43 -7.58 -23.83
N THR A 87 10.71 -7.46 -22.53
CA THR A 87 10.23 -8.42 -21.53
C THR A 87 8.77 -8.11 -21.19
N LEU A 88 7.91 -9.15 -21.20
CA LEU A 88 6.50 -9.04 -20.80
C LEU A 88 6.38 -8.78 -19.29
N THR A 89 5.29 -8.10 -18.90
CA THR A 89 5.07 -7.76 -17.50
C THR A 89 4.57 -8.96 -16.68
N GLU A 90 5.03 -9.07 -15.44
CA GLU A 90 4.59 -10.11 -14.49
C GLU A 90 3.53 -9.55 -13.54
N ASP A 91 2.57 -10.39 -13.14
CA ASP A 91 1.58 -10.07 -12.12
C ASP A 91 2.24 -9.72 -10.77
N LYS A 92 1.63 -8.81 -10.02
CA LYS A 92 2.17 -8.32 -8.74
C LYS A 92 1.10 -8.25 -7.66
N SER A 93 1.55 -8.28 -6.42
CA SER A 93 0.70 -8.09 -5.23
C SER A 93 1.28 -7.00 -4.33
N GLU A 94 0.41 -6.25 -3.67
CA GLU A 94 0.80 -5.21 -2.71
C GLU A 94 -0.33 -4.91 -1.70
N LEU A 95 0.04 -4.27 -0.58
CA LEU A 95 -0.88 -3.83 0.48
C LEU A 95 -1.86 -2.73 0.03
N PRO A 96 -3.01 -2.57 0.71
CA PRO A 96 -3.90 -1.42 0.53
C PRO A 96 -3.17 -0.08 0.72
N ALA A 97 -3.66 0.97 0.04
CA ALA A 97 -3.09 2.32 0.08
C ALA A 97 -1.63 2.44 -0.42
N LYS A 98 -1.19 1.49 -1.24
CA LYS A 98 0.13 1.49 -1.88
C LYS A 98 -0.01 1.50 -3.41
N SER A 99 1.13 1.61 -4.09
CA SER A 99 1.20 1.60 -5.55
C SER A 99 2.19 0.56 -6.04
N VAL A 100 1.88 -0.02 -7.19
CA VAL A 100 2.70 -1.02 -7.89
C VAL A 100 3.12 -0.45 -9.24
N ASP A 101 4.41 -0.54 -9.54
CA ASP A 101 4.98 -0.10 -10.81
C ASP A 101 5.28 -1.29 -11.72
N TYR A 102 4.71 -1.28 -12.92
CA TYR A 102 5.01 -2.22 -14.01
C TYR A 102 5.93 -1.54 -15.02
N GLU A 103 7.12 -2.10 -15.23
CA GLU A 103 8.07 -1.56 -16.21
C GLU A 103 7.85 -2.21 -17.58
N TYR A 104 7.62 -1.38 -18.59
CA TYR A 104 7.42 -1.79 -19.97
C TYR A 104 8.62 -1.38 -20.82
N GLN A 105 9.02 -2.25 -21.73
CA GLN A 105 10.05 -1.99 -22.73
C GLN A 105 9.45 -2.07 -24.13
N LEU A 106 9.59 -0.99 -24.91
CA LEU A 106 9.13 -0.91 -26.28
C LEU A 106 10.33 -0.73 -27.21
N VAL A 107 10.45 -1.63 -28.20
CA VAL A 107 11.53 -1.61 -29.19
C VAL A 107 10.99 -1.09 -30.51
N ASN A 108 11.68 -0.13 -31.11
CA ASN A 108 11.42 0.27 -32.49
C ASN A 108 12.22 -0.60 -33.46
N LEU A 109 11.52 -1.39 -34.27
CA LEU A 109 12.08 -2.24 -35.33
C LEU A 109 12.06 -1.54 -36.71
N GLY A 110 11.54 -0.32 -36.77
CA GLY A 110 11.50 0.51 -37.96
C GLY A 110 12.88 1.05 -38.37
N ASN A 111 12.96 1.52 -39.62
CA ASN A 111 14.20 2.06 -40.21
C ASN A 111 14.29 3.60 -40.13
N ALA A 112 13.56 4.19 -39.17
CA ALA A 112 13.54 5.61 -38.86
C ALA A 112 13.06 5.85 -37.41
N THR A 113 13.01 7.11 -36.99
CA THR A 113 12.42 7.48 -35.69
C THR A 113 10.91 7.45 -35.76
N ASP A 114 10.28 6.75 -34.83
CA ASP A 114 8.84 6.52 -34.82
C ASP A 114 8.19 7.00 -33.52
N VAL A 115 6.91 7.35 -33.62
CA VAL A 115 6.08 7.77 -32.47
C VAL A 115 5.06 6.68 -32.17
N PHE A 116 5.13 6.15 -30.96
CA PHE A 116 4.21 5.14 -30.44
C PHE A 116 3.23 5.83 -29.50
N ALA A 117 1.94 5.84 -29.86
CA ALA A 117 0.87 6.24 -28.95
C ALA A 117 0.69 5.14 -27.89
N LEU A 118 0.58 5.56 -26.62
CA LEU A 118 0.33 4.67 -25.50
C LEU A 118 -1.10 4.87 -25.02
N ALA A 119 -1.88 3.79 -25.05
CA ALA A 119 -3.22 3.73 -24.51
C ALA A 119 -3.24 2.79 -23.30
N LEU A 120 -3.90 3.23 -22.22
CA LEU A 120 -4.13 2.43 -21.04
C LEU A 120 -5.62 2.13 -20.95
N ASN A 121 -5.98 0.86 -21.07
CA ASN A 121 -7.29 0.38 -20.70
C ASN A 121 -7.27 -0.07 -19.23
N ALA A 122 -7.91 0.73 -18.39
CA ALA A 122 -8.07 0.51 -16.95
C ALA A 122 -9.48 0.03 -16.58
N SER A 123 -10.30 -0.42 -17.55
CA SER A 123 -11.66 -0.88 -17.26
C SER A 123 -11.72 -2.14 -16.40
N GLY A 124 -10.61 -2.88 -16.31
CA GLY A 124 -10.45 -4.03 -15.43
C GLY A 124 -10.10 -3.67 -13.98
N LEU A 125 -10.00 -2.37 -13.64
CA LEU A 125 -9.74 -1.92 -12.27
C LEU A 125 -11.05 -1.86 -11.45
N PRO A 126 -11.03 -2.35 -10.20
CA PRO A 126 -12.15 -2.19 -9.27
C PRO A 126 -12.39 -0.74 -8.87
N SER A 127 -13.52 -0.50 -8.19
CA SER A 127 -13.88 0.85 -7.72
C SER A 127 -12.80 1.43 -6.79
N GLY A 128 -12.41 2.69 -7.03
CA GLY A 128 -11.41 3.40 -6.24
C GLY A 128 -9.95 3.11 -6.61
N TRP A 129 -9.69 2.09 -7.42
CA TRP A 129 -8.37 1.85 -8.00
C TRP A 129 -8.09 2.84 -9.13
N SER A 130 -6.82 3.15 -9.36
CA SER A 130 -6.41 4.02 -10.47
C SER A 130 -5.10 3.54 -11.08
N ALA A 131 -4.87 3.91 -12.33
CA ALA A 131 -3.61 3.63 -13.00
C ALA A 131 -3.18 4.79 -13.90
N ALA A 132 -1.87 4.96 -14.07
CA ALA A 132 -1.28 6.01 -14.90
C ALA A 132 -0.05 5.50 -15.65
N VAL A 133 0.11 5.92 -16.90
CA VAL A 133 1.30 5.69 -17.70
C VAL A 133 2.29 6.83 -17.46
N LEU A 134 3.50 6.50 -17.03
CA LEU A 134 4.52 7.42 -16.56
C LEU A 134 5.85 7.20 -17.27
N LYS A 135 6.54 8.30 -17.62
CA LYS A 135 7.96 8.29 -18.00
C LYS A 135 8.71 9.25 -17.08
N ASN A 136 9.74 8.76 -16.41
CA ASN A 136 10.53 9.55 -15.44
C ASN A 136 9.64 10.26 -14.39
N GLY A 137 8.55 9.59 -13.97
CA GLY A 137 7.60 10.11 -12.98
C GLY A 137 6.52 11.05 -13.52
N ALA A 138 6.55 11.44 -14.80
CA ALA A 138 5.54 12.31 -15.41
C ALA A 138 4.59 11.52 -16.33
N ALA A 139 3.32 11.93 -16.38
CA ALA A 139 2.33 11.31 -17.27
C ALA A 139 2.75 11.44 -18.74
N VAL A 140 2.61 10.36 -19.50
CA VAL A 140 2.99 10.29 -20.92
C VAL A 140 1.92 9.55 -21.71
N SER A 141 1.63 10.02 -22.92
CA SER A 141 0.67 9.39 -23.86
C SER A 141 1.30 8.91 -25.15
N SER A 142 2.59 9.20 -25.38
CA SER A 142 3.34 8.68 -26.51
C SER A 142 4.85 8.68 -26.26
N LEU A 143 5.58 7.82 -26.97
CA LEU A 143 7.03 7.75 -26.95
C LEU A 143 7.58 7.97 -28.35
N THR A 144 8.61 8.81 -28.46
CA THR A 144 9.41 8.95 -29.69
C THR A 144 10.66 8.10 -29.55
N ILE A 145 10.85 7.13 -30.43
CA ILE A 145 11.90 6.11 -30.32
C ILE A 145 12.70 6.09 -31.63
N ALA A 146 14.02 6.27 -31.54
CA ALA A 146 14.91 6.19 -32.70
C ALA A 146 14.90 4.77 -33.31
N GLU A 147 15.36 4.65 -34.56
CA GLU A 147 15.51 3.34 -35.22
C GLU A 147 16.37 2.40 -34.39
N ASP A 148 15.98 1.12 -34.32
CA ASP A 148 16.65 0.06 -33.54
C ASP A 148 16.81 0.35 -32.03
N ALA A 149 16.16 1.40 -31.50
CA ALA A 149 16.28 1.79 -30.09
C ALA A 149 15.17 1.22 -29.21
N ILE A 150 15.44 1.23 -27.90
CA ILE A 150 14.51 0.77 -26.85
C ILE A 150 14.13 1.96 -25.98
N ALA A 151 12.84 2.09 -25.69
CA ALA A 151 12.33 3.00 -24.67
C ALA A 151 11.66 2.23 -23.54
N THR A 152 11.92 2.66 -22.31
CA THR A 152 11.23 2.17 -21.10
C THR A 152 10.15 3.14 -20.66
N PHE A 153 9.07 2.66 -20.07
CA PHE A 153 8.10 3.47 -19.33
C PHE A 153 7.47 2.63 -18.22
N THR A 154 6.73 3.27 -17.33
CA THR A 154 6.10 2.62 -16.18
C THR A 154 4.59 2.78 -16.26
N VAL A 155 3.84 1.73 -15.94
CA VAL A 155 2.43 1.89 -15.58
C VAL A 155 2.32 1.69 -14.08
N ARG A 156 1.90 2.74 -13.38
CA ARG A 156 1.67 2.71 -11.93
C ARG A 156 0.21 2.41 -11.67
N VAL A 157 -0.07 1.33 -10.95
CA VAL A 157 -1.40 1.01 -10.41
C VAL A 157 -1.42 1.41 -8.92
N THR A 158 -2.47 2.09 -8.48
CA THR A 158 -2.66 2.52 -7.08
C THR A 158 -3.85 1.80 -6.47
N ILE A 159 -3.59 1.12 -5.36
CA ILE A 159 -4.57 0.35 -4.58
C ILE A 159 -5.18 1.28 -3.53
N PRO A 160 -6.51 1.47 -3.49
CA PRO A 160 -7.14 2.31 -2.47
C PRO A 160 -7.02 1.67 -1.08
N GLY A 161 -7.06 2.47 -0.02
CA GLY A 161 -7.07 1.95 1.36
C GLY A 161 -8.31 1.14 1.72
N SER A 162 -9.38 1.24 0.92
CA SER A 162 -10.61 0.47 1.04
C SER A 162 -10.61 -0.84 0.23
N ALA A 163 -9.52 -1.17 -0.46
CA ALA A 163 -9.44 -2.41 -1.24
C ALA A 163 -9.52 -3.62 -0.31
N ASN A 164 -10.25 -4.65 -0.75
CA ASN A 164 -10.41 -5.87 0.02
C ASN A 164 -9.22 -6.82 -0.21
N ASP A 165 -8.99 -7.74 0.73
CA ASP A 165 -8.01 -8.82 0.55
C ASP A 165 -8.38 -9.70 -0.66
N ASN A 166 -7.38 -10.05 -1.47
CA ASN A 166 -7.50 -10.76 -2.74
C ASN A 166 -8.27 -10.04 -3.85
N GLU A 167 -8.65 -8.77 -3.68
CA GLU A 167 -9.26 -7.99 -4.77
C GLU A 167 -8.23 -7.76 -5.89
N LYS A 168 -8.65 -7.94 -7.15
CA LYS A 168 -7.76 -7.91 -8.32
C LYS A 168 -8.14 -6.81 -9.29
N GLY A 169 -7.15 -6.06 -9.76
CA GLY A 169 -7.29 -5.12 -10.86
C GLY A 169 -6.42 -5.51 -12.04
N VAL A 170 -7.02 -5.49 -13.23
CA VAL A 170 -6.32 -5.78 -14.48
C VAL A 170 -6.17 -4.50 -15.29
N ILE A 171 -4.95 -4.24 -15.75
CA ILE A 171 -4.65 -3.21 -16.74
C ILE A 171 -4.27 -3.85 -18.06
N VAL A 172 -4.61 -3.17 -19.14
CA VAL A 172 -4.18 -3.54 -20.49
C VAL A 172 -3.53 -2.31 -21.13
N VAL A 173 -2.29 -2.47 -21.56
CA VAL A 173 -1.49 -1.42 -22.18
C VAL A 173 -1.37 -1.71 -23.66
N THR A 174 -1.73 -0.73 -24.49
CA THR A 174 -1.61 -0.81 -25.93
C THR A 174 -0.62 0.24 -26.43
N ALA A 175 0.39 -0.18 -27.17
CA ALA A 175 1.27 0.70 -27.93
C ALA A 175 0.89 0.62 -29.40
N SER A 176 0.54 1.75 -30.01
CA SER A 176 0.11 1.82 -31.40
C SER A 176 0.95 2.82 -32.18
N THR A 177 1.30 2.48 -33.42
CA THR A 177 1.92 3.41 -34.37
C THR A 177 0.89 3.87 -35.38
N SER A 178 0.87 5.17 -35.72
CA SER A 178 -0.02 5.70 -36.74
C SER A 178 0.76 6.25 -37.92
N TYR A 179 1.04 5.38 -38.90
CA TYR A 179 1.38 5.82 -40.25
C TYR A 179 0.73 4.86 -41.25
N ASN A 180 -0.19 5.38 -42.07
CA ASN A 180 -0.90 4.63 -43.10
C ASN A 180 0.00 4.44 -44.33
N ASP A 181 1.02 3.56 -44.24
CA ASP A 181 1.67 3.04 -45.44
C ASP A 181 1.08 1.66 -45.77
N GLY A 182 -0.05 1.66 -46.48
CA GLY A 182 -0.65 0.46 -47.05
C GLY A 182 -0.93 -0.69 -46.07
N ALA A 183 -1.04 -1.91 -46.63
CA ALA A 183 -1.35 -3.13 -45.87
C ALA A 183 -0.12 -3.65 -45.12
N ALA A 184 -0.31 -4.05 -43.85
CA ALA A 184 0.70 -4.73 -43.06
C ALA A 184 1.16 -6.03 -43.78
N TYR A 185 2.45 -6.34 -43.69
CA TYR A 185 3.00 -7.61 -44.17
C TYR A 185 3.92 -8.25 -43.12
N ILE A 186 3.88 -9.57 -43.01
CA ILE A 186 4.62 -10.34 -41.99
C ILE A 186 5.82 -11.04 -42.63
N VAL A 187 7.02 -10.85 -42.08
CA VAL A 187 8.23 -11.57 -42.48
C VAL A 187 8.90 -12.15 -41.24
N GLY A 188 9.01 -13.48 -41.16
CA GLY A 188 9.70 -14.16 -40.05
C GLY A 188 9.03 -13.97 -38.67
N GLY A 189 7.71 -13.75 -38.64
CA GLY A 189 6.96 -13.46 -37.40
C GLY A 189 6.96 -12.00 -36.99
N TRP A 190 7.63 -11.13 -37.76
CA TRP A 190 7.70 -9.68 -37.54
C TRP A 190 6.72 -8.97 -38.47
N GLN A 191 5.88 -8.12 -37.91
CA GLN A 191 4.98 -7.27 -38.70
C GLN A 191 5.70 -5.99 -39.12
N TYR A 192 5.59 -5.64 -40.40
CA TYR A 192 6.14 -4.43 -41.00
C TYR A 192 5.04 -3.68 -41.76
N GLY A 193 5.01 -2.36 -41.62
CA GLY A 193 4.03 -1.50 -42.29
C GLY A 193 2.58 -1.64 -41.75
N GLY A 194 1.69 -0.74 -42.19
CA GLY A 194 0.30 -0.63 -41.69
C GLY A 194 0.17 -0.07 -40.25
N ALA A 195 -1.06 0.18 -39.81
CA ALA A 195 -1.34 0.47 -38.41
C ALA A 195 -1.15 -0.82 -37.59
N ASP A 196 -0.21 -0.80 -36.65
CA ASP A 196 0.06 -1.92 -35.75
C ASP A 196 -0.25 -1.53 -34.30
N SER A 197 -0.74 -2.49 -33.52
CA SER A 197 -1.06 -2.32 -32.10
C SER A 197 -0.55 -3.50 -31.29
N LEU A 198 0.38 -3.23 -30.39
CA LEU A 198 0.93 -4.21 -29.47
C LEU A 198 0.19 -4.08 -28.15
N THR A 199 -0.28 -5.19 -27.60
CA THR A 199 -1.01 -5.21 -26.33
C THR A 199 -0.32 -6.12 -25.35
N ASP A 200 -0.22 -5.67 -24.09
CA ASP A 200 0.21 -6.48 -22.95
C ASP A 200 -0.71 -6.20 -21.76
N SER A 201 -0.82 -7.13 -20.83
CA SER A 201 -1.72 -7.03 -19.68
C SER A 201 -1.04 -7.49 -18.41
N ALA A 202 -1.35 -6.81 -17.30
CA ALA A 202 -0.86 -7.20 -15.98
C ALA A 202 -1.98 -7.15 -14.94
N THR A 203 -1.91 -8.05 -13.98
CA THR A 203 -2.83 -8.11 -12.84
C THR A 203 -2.12 -7.62 -11.58
N THR A 204 -2.78 -6.72 -10.86
CA THR A 204 -2.42 -6.32 -9.49
C THR A 204 -3.40 -6.97 -8.52
N THR A 205 -2.90 -7.66 -7.51
CA THR A 205 -3.72 -8.21 -6.41
C THR A 205 -3.50 -7.39 -5.14
N CYS A 206 -4.57 -6.94 -4.49
CA CYS A 206 -4.51 -6.39 -3.15
C CYS A 206 -4.34 -7.54 -2.15
N SER A 207 -3.26 -7.54 -1.39
CA SER A 207 -3.03 -8.52 -0.34
C SER A 207 -3.00 -7.84 1.01
N SER A 208 -3.71 -8.37 1.99
CA SER A 208 -3.80 -7.82 3.34
C SER A 208 -3.54 -8.90 4.39
N ALA A 209 -3.01 -8.50 5.53
CA ALA A 209 -2.90 -9.34 6.70
C ALA A 209 -4.16 -9.18 7.54
N ILE A 210 -4.83 -10.29 7.89
CA ILE A 210 -6.07 -10.26 8.67
C ILE A 210 -5.95 -11.28 9.80
N ILE A 211 -5.81 -10.81 11.04
CA ILE A 211 -5.74 -11.70 12.20
C ILE A 211 -7.12 -11.89 12.80
N ALA A 212 -7.58 -13.14 12.81
CA ALA A 212 -8.74 -13.60 13.57
C ALA A 212 -8.28 -14.24 14.88
N LEU A 213 -9.03 -13.99 15.97
CA LEU A 213 -8.75 -14.51 17.30
C LEU A 213 -10.04 -15.07 17.92
N THR A 214 -9.98 -16.29 18.44
CA THR A 214 -11.08 -16.93 19.17
C THR A 214 -10.59 -17.35 20.55
N LYS A 215 -11.35 -17.03 21.61
CA LYS A 215 -11.04 -17.43 22.99
C LYS A 215 -12.05 -18.47 23.48
N THR A 216 -11.56 -19.56 24.03
CA THR A 216 -12.34 -20.62 24.66
C THR A 216 -11.76 -20.99 26.01
N TYR A 217 -12.50 -21.76 26.82
CA TYR A 217 -12.04 -22.21 28.12
C TYR A 217 -12.54 -23.62 28.44
N GLN A 218 -11.84 -24.29 29.36
CA GLN A 218 -12.23 -25.55 29.98
C GLN A 218 -12.06 -25.42 31.50
N VAL A 219 -13.00 -25.93 32.28
CA VAL A 219 -12.96 -25.87 33.75
C VAL A 219 -12.85 -27.28 34.33
N VAL A 220 -11.92 -27.46 35.25
CA VAL A 220 -11.73 -28.70 36.02
C VAL A 220 -11.91 -28.38 37.50
N ASN A 221 -12.90 -29.00 38.15
CA ASN A 221 -13.12 -28.84 39.59
C ASN A 221 -11.98 -29.46 40.42
N PRO A 222 -11.75 -29.00 41.67
CA PRO A 222 -10.72 -29.55 42.54
C PRO A 222 -10.86 -31.07 42.73
N THR A 223 -9.72 -31.76 42.78
CA THR A 223 -9.67 -33.19 43.11
C THR A 223 -10.34 -33.44 44.46
N GLY A 224 -11.33 -34.34 44.49
CA GLY A 224 -12.10 -34.67 45.70
C GLY A 224 -13.43 -33.92 45.85
N TYR A 225 -13.73 -32.93 45.00
CA TYR A 225 -15.06 -32.34 44.95
C TYR A 225 -16.05 -33.28 44.24
N THR A 226 -17.10 -33.71 44.95
CA THR A 226 -18.15 -34.61 44.43
C THR A 226 -19.54 -33.95 44.39
N GLY A 227 -19.62 -32.65 44.69
CA GLY A 227 -20.86 -31.91 44.69
C GLY A 227 -21.42 -31.65 43.29
N PRO A 228 -22.68 -31.20 43.19
CA PRO A 228 -23.35 -31.02 41.91
C PRO A 228 -22.95 -29.74 41.16
N ASN A 229 -22.26 -28.79 41.81
CA ASN A 229 -21.98 -27.48 41.21
C ASN A 229 -20.72 -27.53 40.34
N ALA A 230 -20.79 -26.94 39.14
CA ALA A 230 -19.62 -26.63 38.35
C ALA A 230 -18.96 -25.31 38.82
N ASN A 231 -17.70 -25.09 38.47
CA ASN A 231 -17.00 -23.81 38.63
C ASN A 231 -16.90 -23.33 40.09
N VAL A 232 -16.50 -24.23 40.99
CA VAL A 232 -16.37 -23.94 42.42
C VAL A 232 -15.02 -23.28 42.75
N PRO A 233 -14.89 -22.65 43.94
CA PRO A 233 -13.59 -22.27 44.47
C PRO A 233 -12.52 -23.36 44.36
N GLY A 234 -11.35 -22.97 43.87
CA GLY A 234 -10.23 -23.86 43.58
C GLY A 234 -10.26 -24.52 42.21
N SER A 235 -11.36 -24.42 41.44
CA SER A 235 -11.42 -24.97 40.08
C SER A 235 -10.36 -24.33 39.19
N LEU A 236 -9.73 -25.16 38.35
CA LEU A 236 -8.73 -24.75 37.39
C LEU A 236 -9.41 -24.46 36.06
N ILE A 237 -9.30 -23.22 35.58
CA ILE A 237 -9.74 -22.81 34.25
C ILE A 237 -8.50 -22.81 33.34
N THR A 238 -8.58 -23.53 32.22
CA THR A 238 -7.58 -23.46 31.15
C THR A 238 -8.16 -22.65 30.00
N TYR A 239 -7.57 -21.50 29.70
CA TYR A 239 -7.92 -20.71 28.53
C TYR A 239 -7.15 -21.19 27.31
N CYS A 240 -7.82 -21.18 26.16
CA CYS A 240 -7.25 -21.48 24.85
C CYS A 240 -7.63 -20.37 23.88
N LEU A 241 -6.65 -19.63 23.40
CA LEU A 241 -6.80 -18.62 22.36
C LEU A 241 -6.28 -19.21 21.06
N GLU A 242 -7.11 -19.24 20.02
CA GLU A 242 -6.71 -19.62 18.68
C GLU A 242 -6.53 -18.36 17.84
N TYR A 243 -5.35 -18.17 17.28
CA TYR A 243 -5.10 -17.11 16.30
C TYR A 243 -4.99 -17.71 14.90
N ARG A 244 -5.46 -16.96 13.90
CA ARG A 244 -5.30 -17.33 12.49
C ARG A 244 -5.12 -16.07 11.66
N ASN A 245 -4.09 -16.06 10.80
CA ASN A 245 -4.03 -15.11 9.71
C ASN A 245 -4.93 -15.62 8.57
N THR A 246 -6.09 -14.99 8.38
CA THR A 246 -7.02 -15.30 7.29
C THR A 246 -6.76 -14.48 6.04
N GLY A 247 -5.84 -13.52 6.10
CA GLY A 247 -5.45 -12.67 4.98
C GLY A 247 -4.40 -13.33 4.08
N SER A 248 -4.23 -12.76 2.88
CA SER A 248 -3.25 -13.23 1.88
C SER A 248 -1.84 -12.66 2.05
N ALA A 249 -1.62 -11.71 2.96
CA ALA A 249 -0.29 -11.19 3.31
C ALA A 249 0.16 -11.60 4.72
N ASP A 250 1.46 -11.57 4.95
CA ASP A 250 2.07 -11.82 6.26
C ASP A 250 1.73 -10.69 7.26
N ALA A 251 1.30 -11.07 8.46
CA ALA A 251 1.12 -10.14 9.57
C ALA A 251 2.43 -10.02 10.34
N ASN A 252 2.96 -8.81 10.50
CA ASN A 252 4.24 -8.58 11.18
C ASN A 252 4.02 -7.95 12.55
N VAL A 253 4.90 -8.27 13.50
CA VAL A 253 4.90 -7.73 14.87
C VAL A 253 3.56 -7.99 15.58
N VAL A 254 3.02 -9.20 15.43
CA VAL A 254 1.75 -9.60 16.06
C VAL A 254 1.96 -9.88 17.54
N THR A 255 1.20 -9.18 18.38
CA THR A 255 1.16 -9.39 19.83
C THR A 255 -0.28 -9.64 20.26
N VAL A 256 -0.49 -10.65 21.11
CA VAL A 256 -1.79 -10.96 21.71
C VAL A 256 -1.69 -10.73 23.22
N THR A 257 -2.60 -9.93 23.77
CA THR A 257 -2.69 -9.67 25.21
C THR A 257 -4.02 -10.13 25.76
N ASP A 258 -4.02 -10.68 26.96
CA ASP A 258 -5.23 -11.13 27.64
C ASP A 258 -5.15 -10.84 29.14
N MET A 259 -6.17 -10.20 29.69
CA MET A 259 -6.21 -9.87 31.12
C MET A 259 -6.74 -11.05 31.93
N ILE A 260 -6.18 -11.27 33.11
CA ILE A 260 -6.68 -12.27 34.05
C ILE A 260 -8.08 -11.84 34.55
N PRO A 261 -9.12 -12.68 34.40
CA PRO A 261 -10.46 -12.34 34.87
C PRO A 261 -10.51 -12.17 36.39
N GLY A 262 -11.38 -11.26 36.85
CA GLY A 262 -11.65 -11.10 38.28
C GLY A 262 -12.14 -12.40 38.95
N TYR A 263 -11.91 -12.52 40.26
CA TYR A 263 -12.20 -13.72 41.08
C TYR A 263 -11.44 -14.98 40.64
N THR A 264 -10.36 -14.80 39.88
CA THR A 264 -9.44 -15.87 39.52
C THR A 264 -8.00 -15.43 39.77
N THR A 265 -7.16 -16.35 40.23
CA THR A 265 -5.72 -16.14 40.37
C THR A 265 -5.00 -16.81 39.20
N TYR A 266 -4.05 -16.12 38.58
CA TYR A 266 -3.17 -16.73 37.58
C TYR A 266 -2.36 -17.90 38.17
N VAL A 267 -2.20 -18.97 37.40
CA VAL A 267 -1.35 -20.11 37.77
C VAL A 267 0.04 -19.90 37.18
N THR A 268 1.01 -19.56 38.02
CA THR A 268 2.42 -19.35 37.63
C THR A 268 2.99 -20.52 36.83
N GLY A 269 3.68 -20.21 35.74
CA GLY A 269 4.29 -21.18 34.82
C GLY A 269 3.29 -21.92 33.93
N SER A 270 2.06 -21.41 33.81
CA SER A 270 1.01 -22.05 32.99
C SER A 270 0.96 -21.57 31.54
N ILE A 271 1.80 -20.61 31.15
CA ILE A 271 1.79 -20.11 29.78
C ILE A 271 2.33 -21.19 28.84
N LYS A 272 1.59 -21.46 27.77
CA LYS A 272 2.02 -22.37 26.70
C LYS A 272 1.64 -21.89 25.32
N MET A 273 2.42 -22.30 24.32
CA MET A 273 2.15 -22.08 22.91
C MET A 273 2.20 -23.40 22.15
N GLY A 274 1.30 -23.59 21.19
CA GLY A 274 1.20 -24.81 20.39
C GLY A 274 0.69 -24.55 18.98
N ALA A 275 0.74 -25.59 18.15
CA ALA A 275 0.14 -25.59 16.84
C ALA A 275 -1.40 -25.65 16.93
N ILE A 276 -2.07 -25.36 15.82
CA ILE A 276 -3.51 -25.56 15.74
C ILE A 276 -3.85 -27.04 15.99
N GLY A 277 -4.83 -27.30 16.86
CA GLY A 277 -5.22 -28.66 17.24
C GLY A 277 -4.51 -29.22 18.47
N ASP A 278 -3.40 -28.63 18.92
CA ASP A 278 -2.72 -29.06 20.15
C ASP A 278 -3.66 -28.97 21.36
N THR A 279 -3.40 -29.77 22.39
CA THR A 279 -4.03 -29.59 23.71
C THR A 279 -3.07 -28.84 24.63
N TYR A 280 -3.57 -28.34 25.77
CA TYR A 280 -2.71 -27.75 26.80
C TYR A 280 -1.55 -28.67 27.22
N ALA A 281 -1.79 -29.99 27.27
CA ALA A 281 -0.77 -30.97 27.63
C ALA A 281 0.33 -31.08 26.56
N ALA A 282 -0.03 -31.00 25.27
CA ALA A 282 0.88 -31.12 24.14
C ALA A 282 1.64 -29.82 23.82
N ALA A 283 1.07 -28.67 24.20
CA ALA A 283 1.68 -27.36 23.95
C ALA A 283 3.00 -27.16 24.75
N VAL A 284 3.88 -26.35 24.17
CA VAL A 284 5.22 -26.06 24.69
C VAL A 284 5.14 -24.98 25.77
N GLY A 285 5.73 -25.25 26.92
CA GLY A 285 5.82 -24.29 28.04
C GLY A 285 6.64 -23.06 27.69
N LYS A 286 6.19 -21.92 28.20
CA LYS A 286 6.89 -20.64 28.19
C LYS A 286 7.13 -20.17 29.62
N THR A 287 8.09 -19.28 29.79
CA THR A 287 8.32 -18.62 31.08
C THR A 287 7.34 -17.47 31.25
N ASP A 288 7.17 -17.06 32.50
CA ASP A 288 6.33 -15.91 32.84
C ASP A 288 7.13 -14.60 32.76
N ALA A 289 8.44 -14.68 32.52
CA ALA A 289 9.37 -13.56 32.61
C ALA A 289 9.53 -12.85 31.25
N VAL A 290 9.99 -11.60 31.30
CA VAL A 290 10.40 -10.86 30.10
C VAL A 290 11.79 -11.35 29.65
N ASP A 291 11.87 -12.51 29.02
CA ASP A 291 13.14 -13.14 28.64
C ASP A 291 13.30 -13.43 27.14
N GLY A 292 12.29 -13.07 26.34
CA GLY A 292 12.32 -13.22 24.89
C GLY A 292 11.91 -14.59 24.39
N ASP A 293 11.30 -15.44 25.22
CA ASP A 293 10.78 -16.74 24.79
C ASP A 293 9.42 -16.68 24.06
N ASN A 294 8.93 -15.47 23.80
CA ASN A 294 7.67 -15.11 23.13
C ASN A 294 6.43 -15.07 24.02
N ALA A 295 6.53 -15.22 25.35
CA ALA A 295 5.42 -14.90 26.23
C ALA A 295 5.87 -14.33 27.58
N GLN A 296 4.94 -13.68 28.29
CA GLN A 296 5.20 -13.12 29.62
C GLN A 296 3.90 -12.88 30.40
N PHE A 297 4.02 -12.82 31.73
CA PHE A 297 2.95 -12.40 32.62
C PHE A 297 3.35 -11.16 33.41
N ASN A 298 2.62 -10.06 33.22
CA ASN A 298 2.86 -8.77 33.86
C ASN A 298 1.72 -8.47 34.82
N SER A 299 1.84 -8.95 36.07
CA SER A 299 0.91 -8.76 37.21
C SER A 299 -0.53 -9.23 37.00
N ASN A 300 -1.20 -8.80 35.94
CA ASN A 300 -2.58 -9.13 35.60
C ASN A 300 -2.78 -9.35 34.08
N VAL A 301 -1.74 -9.23 33.25
CA VAL A 301 -1.82 -9.37 31.79
C VAL A 301 -0.91 -10.47 31.30
N ILE A 302 -1.45 -11.42 30.55
CA ILE A 302 -0.69 -12.38 29.75
C ILE A 302 -0.42 -11.74 28.39
N GLN A 303 0.82 -11.78 27.92
CA GLN A 303 1.20 -11.29 26.61
C GLN A 303 1.94 -12.37 25.83
N PHE A 304 1.55 -12.58 24.57
CA PHE A 304 2.22 -13.45 23.60
C PHE A 304 2.75 -12.62 22.45
N ASN A 305 4.05 -12.74 22.15
CA ASN A 305 4.72 -12.06 21.06
C ASN A 305 4.92 -13.04 19.90
N LEU A 306 4.00 -13.06 18.94
CA LEU A 306 4.01 -14.03 17.84
C LEU A 306 5.01 -13.65 16.73
N GLY A 307 5.42 -12.38 16.67
CA GLY A 307 6.32 -11.89 15.61
C GLY A 307 5.61 -11.88 14.26
N THR A 308 6.18 -12.56 13.27
CA THR A 308 5.54 -12.71 11.94
C THR A 308 4.61 -13.90 11.93
N VAL A 309 3.33 -13.67 11.63
CA VAL A 309 2.35 -14.71 11.35
C VAL A 309 2.10 -14.73 9.84
N ALA A 310 2.70 -15.71 9.16
CA ALA A 310 2.60 -15.84 7.71
C ALA A 310 1.16 -15.94 7.23
N ALA A 311 0.91 -15.60 5.96
CA ALA A 311 -0.41 -15.78 5.34
C ALA A 311 -0.93 -17.21 5.58
N THR A 312 -2.20 -17.33 5.96
CA THR A 312 -2.89 -18.59 6.31
C THR A 312 -2.42 -19.31 7.59
N ALA A 313 -1.33 -18.87 8.23
CA ALA A 313 -0.79 -19.51 9.42
C ALA A 313 -1.71 -19.34 10.65
N SER A 314 -1.65 -20.29 11.57
CA SER A 314 -2.44 -20.31 12.80
C SER A 314 -1.73 -21.03 13.94
N GLY A 315 -2.23 -20.86 15.15
CA GLY A 315 -1.71 -21.53 16.34
C GLY A 315 -2.63 -21.36 17.55
N ARG A 316 -2.21 -21.96 18.67
CA ARG A 316 -2.93 -21.91 19.95
C ARG A 316 -2.04 -21.36 21.06
N LEU A 317 -2.65 -20.56 21.92
CA LEU A 317 -2.03 -19.93 23.08
C LEU A 317 -2.82 -20.35 24.32
N TYR A 318 -2.12 -20.66 25.40
CA TYR A 318 -2.74 -21.14 26.63
C TYR A 318 -2.20 -20.45 27.85
N TYR A 319 -3.07 -20.36 28.85
CA TYR A 319 -2.72 -20.07 30.23
C TYR A 319 -3.79 -20.63 31.16
N GLN A 320 -3.47 -20.78 32.45
CA GLN A 320 -4.41 -21.27 33.44
C GLN A 320 -4.64 -20.25 34.55
N VAL A 321 -5.86 -20.25 35.08
CA VAL A 321 -6.24 -19.50 36.28
C VAL A 321 -7.00 -20.41 37.23
N ARG A 322 -7.06 -20.04 38.51
CA ARG A 322 -7.78 -20.79 39.54
C ARG A 322 -8.89 -19.91 40.11
N ILE A 323 -10.11 -20.43 40.21
CA ILE A 323 -11.24 -19.74 40.84
C ILE A 323 -10.94 -19.56 42.32
N GLU A 324 -11.14 -18.35 42.84
CA GLU A 324 -10.92 -18.05 44.26
C GLU A 324 -12.11 -18.48 45.12
N GLY A 325 -11.85 -18.78 46.41
CA GLY A 325 -12.90 -19.03 47.40
C GLY A 325 -13.30 -17.78 48.14
N GLU A 326 -14.57 -17.70 48.56
CA GLU A 326 -14.99 -16.71 49.55
C GLU A 326 -14.16 -16.92 50.83
N GLY A 327 -13.21 -16.00 51.06
CA GLY A 327 -12.42 -15.95 52.30
C GLY A 327 -10.93 -16.26 52.20
N SER A 328 -10.35 -16.50 51.01
CA SER A 328 -8.89 -16.65 50.85
C SER A 328 -8.25 -15.46 50.13
N SER A 329 -8.49 -14.25 50.63
CA SER A 329 -7.78 -13.04 50.23
C SER A 329 -6.49 -12.88 51.05
N THR A 330 -5.42 -13.59 50.67
CA THR A 330 -4.06 -13.25 51.11
C THR A 330 -3.34 -12.41 50.05
N THR A 331 -3.97 -11.30 49.70
CA THR A 331 -3.34 -10.05 49.26
C THR A 331 -4.43 -9.01 49.41
N GLY A 332 -4.14 -7.90 50.08
CA GLY A 332 -5.08 -6.79 50.20
C GLY A 332 -5.43 -6.24 48.82
N SER A 333 -6.47 -6.79 48.19
CA SER A 333 -7.19 -6.18 47.09
C SER A 333 -8.20 -5.24 47.74
N SER A 334 -7.83 -3.98 47.91
CA SER A 334 -8.81 -2.94 48.17
C SER A 334 -9.68 -2.83 46.92
N THR A 335 -10.85 -3.46 46.91
CA THR A 335 -11.85 -3.19 45.88
C THR A 335 -12.13 -1.70 45.88
N PHE A 336 -11.75 -1.02 44.80
CA PHE A 336 -12.02 0.40 44.68
C PHE A 336 -13.54 0.61 44.63
N THR A 337 -14.00 1.72 45.20
CA THR A 337 -15.42 2.08 45.20
C THR A 337 -15.59 3.49 44.63
N ILE A 338 -16.69 3.70 43.90
CA ILE A 338 -17.04 5.04 43.41
C ILE A 338 -17.26 5.97 44.61
N GLY A 339 -16.62 7.14 44.59
CA GLY A 339 -16.60 8.09 45.68
C GLY A 339 -15.45 7.93 46.67
N GLN A 340 -14.63 6.88 46.54
CA GLN A 340 -13.44 6.71 47.37
C GLN A 340 -12.37 7.75 47.00
N ASN A 341 -11.73 8.33 48.03
CA ASN A 341 -10.50 9.08 47.86
C ASN A 341 -9.35 8.13 47.51
N TYR A 342 -8.77 8.28 46.33
CA TYR A 342 -7.65 7.47 45.86
C TYR A 342 -6.85 8.23 44.81
N GLY A 343 -5.54 7.99 44.75
CA GLY A 343 -4.68 8.57 43.73
C GLY A 343 -4.75 10.10 43.64
N GLY A 344 -4.94 10.80 44.76
CA GLY A 344 -4.97 12.26 44.81
C GLY A 344 -6.30 12.90 44.39
N GLY A 345 -7.37 12.12 44.20
CA GLY A 345 -8.71 12.65 43.94
C GLY A 345 -9.80 11.65 44.31
N ILE A 346 -10.97 11.75 43.66
CA ILE A 346 -12.14 10.90 43.91
C ILE A 346 -12.41 9.98 42.72
N ILE A 347 -12.52 8.68 42.97
CA ILE A 347 -12.85 7.69 41.93
C ILE A 347 -14.29 7.92 41.45
N PHE A 348 -14.47 8.15 40.15
CA PHE A 348 -15.80 8.33 39.53
C PHE A 348 -16.12 7.30 38.45
N TYR A 349 -15.15 6.49 38.07
CA TYR A 349 -15.35 5.37 37.17
C TYR A 349 -14.41 4.23 37.57
N ILE A 350 -14.92 3.01 37.51
CA ILE A 350 -14.15 1.78 37.68
C ILE A 350 -14.48 0.94 36.45
N ASP A 351 -13.45 0.40 35.81
CA ASP A 351 -13.62 -0.42 34.63
C ASP A 351 -14.18 -1.81 34.97
N GLY A 352 -14.38 -2.65 33.95
CA GLY A 352 -14.91 -4.00 34.14
C GLY A 352 -14.01 -4.92 34.99
N THR A 353 -12.77 -4.54 35.28
CA THR A 353 -11.82 -5.32 36.09
C THR A 353 -11.96 -5.07 37.59
N GLY A 354 -12.56 -3.94 37.99
CA GLY A 354 -12.67 -3.55 39.40
C GLY A 354 -11.37 -2.96 40.01
N GLN A 355 -10.27 -2.94 39.25
CA GLN A 355 -8.93 -2.58 39.74
C GLN A 355 -8.42 -1.25 39.19
N HIS A 356 -8.95 -0.82 38.04
CA HIS A 356 -8.54 0.40 37.34
C HIS A 356 -9.75 1.29 37.06
N GLY A 357 -9.50 2.54 36.76
CA GLY A 357 -10.58 3.48 36.57
C GLY A 357 -10.12 4.91 36.33
N LEU A 358 -11.05 5.85 36.58
CA LEU A 358 -10.80 7.27 36.46
C LEU A 358 -11.08 7.97 37.79
N ILE A 359 -10.18 8.90 38.11
CA ILE A 359 -10.19 9.75 39.29
C ILE A 359 -10.42 11.18 38.83
N ALA A 360 -11.34 11.90 39.47
CA ALA A 360 -11.55 13.32 39.24
C ALA A 360 -10.82 14.14 40.31
N ALA A 361 -10.34 15.31 39.92
CA ALA A 361 -9.87 16.30 40.87
C ALA A 361 -11.00 16.70 41.83
N ASP A 362 -10.62 17.12 43.02
CA ASP A 362 -11.50 17.50 44.12
C ASP A 362 -12.14 18.90 43.93
N SER A 363 -11.62 19.69 42.99
CA SER A 363 -12.20 20.98 42.56
C SER A 363 -11.95 21.27 41.08
N ASP A 364 -12.69 22.23 40.52
CA ASP A 364 -12.48 22.69 39.14
C ASP A 364 -11.18 23.49 39.02
N GLN A 365 -10.40 23.20 37.97
CA GLN A 365 -9.16 23.92 37.66
C GLN A 365 -9.45 25.28 37.02
N SER A 366 -10.64 25.47 36.46
CA SER A 366 -11.12 26.75 35.96
C SER A 366 -12.65 26.78 35.84
N THR A 367 -13.22 27.96 36.01
CA THR A 367 -14.64 28.26 35.80
C THR A 367 -14.92 29.12 34.57
N GLY A 368 -13.88 29.43 33.77
CA GLY A 368 -14.02 30.36 32.65
C GLY A 368 -12.83 30.39 31.69
N VAL A 369 -12.20 29.25 31.42
CA VAL A 369 -11.10 29.16 30.46
C VAL A 369 -11.62 28.81 29.07
N GLN A 370 -10.90 29.28 28.05
CA GLN A 370 -11.16 28.89 26.67
C GLN A 370 -10.59 27.49 26.38
N TRP A 371 -11.17 26.78 25.42
CA TRP A 371 -10.67 25.46 25.02
C TRP A 371 -9.35 25.55 24.24
N TYR A 372 -9.17 26.66 23.53
CA TYR A 372 -8.05 26.92 22.63
C TYR A 372 -7.11 28.05 23.10
N ASN A 373 -6.00 28.20 22.38
CA ASN A 373 -4.95 29.19 22.60
C ASN A 373 -5.01 30.34 21.58
N GLY A 374 -6.22 30.84 21.29
CA GLY A 374 -6.43 32.02 20.43
C GLY A 374 -6.35 31.78 18.91
N SER A 375 -6.03 30.58 18.44
CA SER A 375 -6.02 30.23 17.00
C SER A 375 -6.90 29.03 16.68
N ASN A 376 -7.73 29.13 15.64
CA ASN A 376 -8.62 28.05 15.20
C ASN A 376 -7.85 27.04 14.36
N VAL A 377 -7.30 26.03 15.04
CA VAL A 377 -6.57 24.91 14.43
C VAL A 377 -7.27 23.59 14.75
N THR A 378 -7.20 22.66 13.79
CA THR A 378 -7.65 21.27 13.99
C THR A 378 -6.53 20.51 14.71
N THR A 379 -6.84 19.98 15.89
CA THR A 379 -5.90 19.25 16.75
C THR A 379 -5.89 17.74 16.50
N GLY A 380 -6.95 17.19 15.89
CA GLY A 380 -7.11 15.75 15.67
C GLY A 380 -7.46 14.96 16.95
N ALA A 381 -7.85 15.65 18.01
CA ALA A 381 -8.31 15.10 19.28
C ALA A 381 -9.79 14.69 19.21
N THR A 382 -10.15 13.81 18.27
CA THR A 382 -11.56 13.52 17.92
C THR A 382 -12.15 12.29 18.61
N ASN A 383 -11.36 11.54 19.39
CA ASN A 383 -11.84 10.30 20.00
C ASN A 383 -12.76 10.61 21.19
N VAL A 384 -13.98 10.06 21.18
CA VAL A 384 -15.00 10.26 22.21
C VAL A 384 -14.86 9.29 23.39
N ALA A 385 -14.25 8.12 23.16
CA ALA A 385 -14.39 6.94 24.02
C ALA A 385 -13.79 7.13 25.42
N VAL A 386 -14.24 6.29 26.36
CA VAL A 386 -13.61 6.12 27.67
C VAL A 386 -12.18 5.61 27.49
N GLY A 387 -11.22 6.24 28.16
CA GLY A 387 -9.78 6.02 28.03
C GLY A 387 -9.08 6.95 27.03
N ALA A 388 -9.82 7.79 26.29
CA ALA A 388 -9.25 8.66 25.26
C ALA A 388 -8.77 10.03 25.76
N GLY A 389 -9.15 10.46 26.99
CA GLY A 389 -8.92 11.82 27.46
C GLY A 389 -7.45 12.23 27.48
N GLN A 390 -6.56 11.35 27.96
CA GLN A 390 -5.11 11.62 28.01
C GLN A 390 -4.54 11.84 26.60
N ALA A 391 -4.79 10.90 25.67
CA ALA A 391 -4.26 10.98 24.31
C ALA A 391 -4.79 12.21 23.57
N ASN A 392 -6.06 12.57 23.78
CA ASN A 392 -6.64 13.79 23.24
C ASN A 392 -5.99 15.04 23.84
N THR A 393 -5.81 15.10 25.15
CA THR A 393 -5.16 16.21 25.86
C THR A 393 -3.75 16.45 25.32
N THR A 394 -2.95 15.39 25.19
CA THR A 394 -1.60 15.47 24.61
C THR A 394 -1.60 16.00 23.18
N LYS A 395 -2.55 15.59 22.32
CA LYS A 395 -2.70 16.14 20.96
C LYS A 395 -3.01 17.63 20.97
N ILE A 396 -3.95 18.06 21.80
CA ILE A 396 -4.34 19.47 21.91
C ILE A 396 -3.13 20.30 22.34
N VAL A 397 -2.42 19.86 23.38
CA VAL A 397 -1.23 20.56 23.90
C VAL A 397 -0.12 20.65 22.87
N THR A 398 0.13 19.55 22.15
CA THR A 398 1.15 19.50 21.08
C THR A 398 0.83 20.48 19.95
N VAL A 399 -0.43 20.56 19.53
CA VAL A 399 -0.83 21.40 18.39
C VAL A 399 -0.96 22.87 18.77
N GLN A 400 -1.47 23.18 19.96
CA GLN A 400 -1.73 24.57 20.39
C GLN A 400 -0.51 25.23 21.06
N GLY A 401 0.48 24.44 21.48
CA GLY A 401 1.71 24.93 22.07
C GLY A 401 1.54 25.56 23.45
N ALA A 402 2.51 26.37 23.86
CA ALA A 402 2.51 27.03 25.15
C ALA A 402 1.38 28.09 25.24
N GLY A 403 0.65 28.10 26.36
CA GLY A 403 -0.46 29.03 26.57
C GLY A 403 -1.28 28.65 27.80
N SER A 404 -2.45 29.30 27.96
CA SER A 404 -3.38 29.04 29.05
C SER A 404 -4.77 28.71 28.48
N TYR A 405 -5.05 27.42 28.37
CA TYR A 405 -6.29 26.88 27.81
C TYR A 405 -6.64 25.55 28.48
N ALA A 406 -7.87 25.08 28.31
CA ALA A 406 -8.46 23.98 29.07
C ALA A 406 -7.55 22.73 29.18
N ALA A 407 -7.05 22.22 28.06
CA ALA A 407 -6.19 21.04 28.05
C ALA A 407 -4.84 21.28 28.73
N LYS A 408 -4.23 22.46 28.52
CA LYS A 408 -2.94 22.82 29.12
C LYS A 408 -3.02 22.98 30.64
N LEU A 409 -4.15 23.49 31.15
CA LEU A 409 -4.38 23.57 32.59
C LEU A 409 -4.39 22.20 33.26
N CYS A 410 -4.95 21.18 32.60
CA CYS A 410 -4.91 19.82 33.12
C CYS A 410 -3.52 19.20 32.98
N ASP A 411 -2.88 19.35 31.82
CA ASP A 411 -1.57 18.75 31.49
C ASP A 411 -0.44 19.29 32.39
N ASP A 412 -0.50 20.57 32.77
CA ASP A 412 0.45 21.20 33.72
C ASP A 412 0.12 20.95 35.19
N LEU A 413 -1.04 20.36 35.49
CA LEU A 413 -1.54 20.27 36.85
C LEU A 413 -0.67 19.31 37.66
N VAL A 414 -0.10 19.83 38.75
CA VAL A 414 0.44 19.01 39.84
C VAL A 414 -0.46 19.18 41.05
N LEU A 415 -1.27 18.16 41.32
CA LEU A 415 -2.25 18.17 42.40
C LEU A 415 -2.12 16.90 43.25
N ASN A 416 -2.09 17.07 44.57
CA ASN A 416 -2.01 15.98 45.55
C ASN A 416 -0.88 14.96 45.29
N GLY A 417 0.24 15.43 44.72
CA GLY A 417 1.42 14.61 44.44
C GLY A 417 1.45 13.95 43.06
N TYR A 418 0.45 14.21 42.20
CA TYR A 418 0.32 13.62 40.88
C TYR A 418 0.38 14.69 39.78
N SER A 419 1.03 14.35 38.66
CA SER A 419 1.28 15.25 37.52
C SER A 419 0.80 14.66 36.19
N ASP A 420 -0.06 13.66 36.24
CA ASP A 420 -0.60 12.89 35.11
C ASP A 420 -2.10 13.17 34.90
N TRP A 421 -2.49 14.42 35.17
CA TRP A 421 -3.86 14.88 35.01
C TRP A 421 -4.12 15.29 33.56
N PHE A 422 -5.36 15.08 33.10
CA PHE A 422 -5.77 15.39 31.74
C PHE A 422 -7.22 15.90 31.66
N LEU A 423 -7.57 16.52 30.54
CA LEU A 423 -8.94 16.93 30.24
C LEU A 423 -9.72 15.69 29.77
N PRO A 424 -10.88 15.35 30.37
CA PRO A 424 -11.60 14.12 30.03
C PRO A 424 -12.13 14.14 28.60
N SER A 425 -12.19 12.98 27.94
CA SER A 425 -12.93 12.80 26.69
C SER A 425 -14.44 13.01 26.90
N LYS A 426 -15.19 13.07 25.80
CA LYS A 426 -16.63 13.33 25.88
C LYS A 426 -17.40 12.25 26.66
N ASP A 427 -17.03 10.98 26.53
CA ASP A 427 -17.69 9.89 27.28
C ASP A 427 -17.23 9.84 28.74
N GLU A 428 -15.95 10.13 29.02
CA GLU A 428 -15.43 10.26 30.39
C GLU A 428 -16.11 11.41 31.14
N LEU A 429 -16.31 12.54 30.48
CA LEU A 429 -17.04 13.68 31.05
C LEU A 429 -18.51 13.32 31.35
N ASN A 430 -19.11 12.45 30.53
CA ASN A 430 -20.47 11.98 30.77
C ASN A 430 -20.56 11.02 31.97
N LEU A 431 -19.57 10.14 32.14
CA LEU A 431 -19.44 9.31 33.34
C LEU A 431 -19.29 10.17 34.58
N LEU A 432 -18.44 11.20 34.51
CA LEU A 432 -18.22 12.15 35.59
C LEU A 432 -19.50 12.91 35.94
N TYR A 433 -20.26 13.38 34.95
CA TYR A 433 -21.58 13.98 35.16
C TYR A 433 -22.52 13.03 35.91
N GLY A 434 -22.53 11.74 35.55
CA GLY A 434 -23.32 10.72 36.23
C GLY A 434 -22.97 10.56 37.71
N GLN A 435 -21.71 10.84 38.09
CA GLN A 435 -21.21 10.80 39.46
C GLN A 435 -21.02 12.18 40.10
N LYS A 436 -21.57 13.26 39.50
CA LYS A 436 -21.32 14.64 39.97
C LYS A 436 -21.72 14.88 41.44
N ALA A 437 -22.75 14.17 41.92
CA ALA A 437 -23.20 14.25 43.31
C ALA A 437 -22.25 13.52 44.28
N VAL A 438 -21.57 12.47 43.81
CA VAL A 438 -20.62 11.68 44.59
C VAL A 438 -19.26 12.38 44.66
N VAL A 439 -18.79 12.89 43.52
CA VAL A 439 -17.51 13.62 43.43
C VAL A 439 -17.63 15.02 44.04
N GLY A 440 -18.73 15.73 43.78
CA GLY A 440 -19.00 17.04 44.35
C GLY A 440 -18.16 18.20 43.78
N GLY A 441 -18.50 19.41 44.24
CA GLY A 441 -17.77 20.63 43.88
C GLY A 441 -17.99 21.13 42.44
N PHE A 442 -19.04 20.67 41.76
CA PHE A 442 -19.38 21.13 40.40
C PHE A 442 -20.33 22.32 40.41
N ASP A 443 -20.10 23.24 39.49
CA ASP A 443 -21.02 24.33 39.17
C ASP A 443 -22.00 23.92 38.07
N SER A 444 -23.06 24.73 37.91
CA SER A 444 -24.13 24.49 36.93
C SER A 444 -23.77 25.02 35.53
N GLY A 445 -22.53 24.83 35.09
CA GLY A 445 -21.96 25.41 33.88
C GLY A 445 -21.69 24.41 32.74
N VAL A 446 -21.12 24.92 31.64
CA VAL A 446 -20.65 24.08 30.52
C VAL A 446 -19.22 23.63 30.81
N TYR A 447 -19.01 22.32 30.87
CA TYR A 447 -17.71 21.72 31.06
C TYR A 447 -17.11 21.29 29.72
N TRP A 448 -15.83 21.61 29.56
CA TRP A 448 -15.06 21.20 28.40
C TRP A 448 -14.67 19.72 28.47
N SER A 449 -14.81 19.03 27.34
CA SER A 449 -14.12 17.77 27.10
C SER A 449 -12.89 18.00 26.23
N SER A 450 -12.01 17.02 26.15
CA SER A 450 -10.87 16.99 25.23
C SER A 450 -11.27 16.61 23.81
N THR A 451 -12.56 16.37 23.53
CA THR A 451 -13.00 15.88 22.22
C THR A 451 -13.34 17.02 21.28
N GLU A 452 -12.49 17.22 20.29
CA GLU A 452 -12.65 18.20 19.21
C GLU A 452 -13.79 17.79 18.25
N TYR A 453 -14.63 18.75 17.88
CA TYR A 453 -15.64 18.56 16.84
C TYR A 453 -15.14 19.03 15.47
N ASN A 454 -14.54 20.21 15.40
CA ASN A 454 -13.88 20.76 14.20
C ASN A 454 -12.92 21.90 14.58
N SER A 455 -12.43 22.68 13.61
CA SER A 455 -11.49 23.80 13.81
C SER A 455 -11.98 24.83 14.83
N ASP A 456 -13.29 25.06 14.93
CA ASP A 456 -13.88 26.14 15.72
C ASP A 456 -14.64 25.64 16.96
N ASN A 457 -14.96 24.35 17.01
CA ASN A 457 -15.87 23.79 18.00
C ASN A 457 -15.33 22.55 18.71
N VAL A 458 -15.85 22.32 19.92
CA VAL A 458 -15.53 21.22 20.82
C VAL A 458 -16.82 20.54 21.28
N LEU A 459 -16.77 19.26 21.63
CA LEU A 459 -17.86 18.62 22.35
C LEU A 459 -17.80 18.97 23.84
N SER A 460 -18.92 19.42 24.39
CA SER A 460 -19.03 19.86 25.78
C SER A 460 -20.26 19.27 26.46
N GLN A 461 -20.36 19.44 27.78
CA GLN A 461 -21.50 18.96 28.55
C GLN A 461 -21.96 20.00 29.57
N TYR A 462 -23.26 20.26 29.62
CA TYR A 462 -23.86 21.19 30.57
C TYR A 462 -24.20 20.48 31.88
N PHE A 463 -23.55 20.85 32.97
CA PHE A 463 -23.63 20.13 34.25
C PHE A 463 -24.90 20.46 35.05
N ALA A 464 -25.69 21.45 34.62
CA ALA A 464 -27.00 21.70 35.23
C ALA A 464 -28.00 20.56 34.93
N ASN A 465 -28.02 20.03 33.70
CA ASN A 465 -29.03 19.07 33.25
C ASN A 465 -28.48 17.86 32.46
N GLY A 466 -27.17 17.82 32.19
CA GLY A 466 -26.51 16.72 31.50
C GLY A 466 -26.55 16.82 29.98
N ASN A 467 -27.14 17.87 29.41
CA ASN A 467 -27.20 18.05 27.96
C ASN A 467 -25.80 18.09 27.36
N GLN A 468 -25.60 17.27 26.34
CA GLN A 468 -24.35 17.21 25.57
C GLN A 468 -24.53 18.01 24.28
N GLY A 469 -23.49 18.71 23.84
CA GLY A 469 -23.58 19.55 22.66
C GLY A 469 -22.25 20.02 22.13
N VAL A 470 -22.32 20.82 21.07
CA VAL A 470 -21.18 21.46 20.43
C VAL A 470 -21.01 22.86 21.02
N GLY A 471 -19.86 23.12 21.63
CA GLY A 471 -19.49 24.42 22.17
C GLY A 471 -18.42 25.10 21.32
N ASN A 472 -18.38 26.42 21.37
CA ASN A 472 -17.37 27.18 20.66
C ASN A 472 -16.05 27.22 21.46
N LYS A 473 -14.92 26.93 20.82
CA LYS A 473 -13.60 26.90 21.46
C LYS A 473 -13.17 28.23 22.11
N TYR A 474 -13.66 29.38 21.62
CA TYR A 474 -13.40 30.69 22.22
C TYR A 474 -14.30 31.02 23.42
N GLY A 475 -15.32 30.21 23.68
CA GLY A 475 -16.21 30.37 24.82
C GLY A 475 -15.48 30.13 26.14
N ALA A 476 -15.99 30.73 27.22
CA ALA A 476 -15.53 30.43 28.57
C ALA A 476 -16.27 29.18 29.09
N GLY A 477 -15.52 28.20 29.59
CA GLY A 477 -16.08 26.98 30.16
C GLY A 477 -15.29 26.47 31.35
N TYR A 478 -15.91 25.50 32.03
CA TYR A 478 -15.41 24.88 33.24
C TYR A 478 -14.50 23.70 32.90
N VAL A 479 -13.54 23.44 33.78
CA VAL A 479 -12.56 22.36 33.61
C VAL A 479 -12.45 21.57 34.91
N ARG A 480 -12.75 20.28 34.83
CA ARG A 480 -12.41 19.30 35.85
C ARG A 480 -11.39 18.33 35.28
N ALA A 481 -10.18 18.36 35.82
CA ALA A 481 -9.14 17.43 35.45
C ALA A 481 -9.46 16.03 35.99
N VAL A 482 -9.07 15.02 35.21
CA VAL A 482 -9.17 13.61 35.59
C VAL A 482 -7.83 12.92 35.39
N ARG A 483 -7.61 11.78 36.04
CA ARG A 483 -6.45 10.91 35.81
C ARG A 483 -6.89 9.44 35.82
N ALA A 484 -6.08 8.57 35.24
CA ALA A 484 -6.29 7.12 35.26
C ALA A 484 -5.45 6.47 36.35
N PHE A 485 -5.88 5.31 36.85
CA PHE A 485 -5.12 4.49 37.80
C PHE A 485 -5.24 3.01 37.47
#